data_AF-A0A357QYD1-F1
#
_entry.id   AF-A0A357QYD1-F1
#
_cell.length_a   1.000
_cell.length_b   1.000
_cell.length_c   1.000
_cell.angle_alpha   90.00
_cell.angle_beta   90.00
_cell.angle_gamma   90.00
#
_symmetry.space_group_name_H-M   'P 1'
#
loop_
_entity.id
_entity.type
_entity.pdbx_description
1 polymer ?
#
loop_
_entity_poly.entity_id
_entity_poly.type
_entity_poly.pdbx_seq_one_letter_code
_entity_poly.pdbx_strand_id
1 'polypeptide(L)'
;MILHTGDSIPTTTFNVHPCVVDEVHVSGLQEGEYLYSQYPFYILKENGLFYGINETFSELYHMNQDHELIETIYLTFNSLCEVESSVFPVHLSEPPSAIEPIAMLSVVLFVTVSLFVKRRFHG
;
A
#
# COMPACT_ATOMS: atom_id res chain seq x y z
N MET A 1 30.36 10.81 0.94
CA MET A 1 29.40 9.95 1.66
C MET A 1 28.15 9.76 0.82
N ILE A 2 27.39 8.69 1.03
CA ILE A 2 26.16 8.36 0.29
C ILE A 2 25.09 7.92 1.29
N LEU A 3 23.89 8.51 1.16
CA LEU A 3 22.67 8.03 1.80
C LEU A 3 21.98 7.02 0.90
N HIS A 4 21.43 5.96 1.49
CA HIS A 4 20.70 4.93 0.76
C HIS A 4 19.65 4.23 1.61
N THR A 5 18.73 3.53 0.96
CA THR A 5 17.78 2.65 1.63
C THR A 5 18.44 1.37 2.15
N GLY A 6 17.72 0.57 2.92
CA GLY A 6 18.15 -0.78 3.34
C GLY A 6 18.51 -1.71 2.16
N ASP A 7 17.90 -1.49 0.99
CA ASP A 7 18.20 -2.21 -0.26
C ASP A 7 19.40 -1.63 -1.02
N SER A 8 20.18 -0.73 -0.40
CA SER A 8 21.37 -0.09 -0.99
C SER A 8 21.08 0.78 -2.22
N ILE A 9 19.86 1.33 -2.33
CA ILE A 9 19.50 2.27 -3.39
C ILE A 9 19.90 3.68 -2.95
N PRO A 10 20.87 4.35 -3.62
CA PRO A 10 21.27 5.71 -3.26
C PRO A 10 20.11 6.69 -3.40
N THR A 11 19.81 7.43 -2.33
CA THR A 11 18.70 8.38 -2.30
C THR A 11 18.84 9.36 -1.14
N THR A 12 18.23 10.54 -1.28
CA THR A 12 17.94 11.44 -0.15
C THR A 12 16.43 11.55 0.12
N THR A 13 15.63 10.74 -0.58
CA THR A 13 14.19 10.64 -0.42
C THR A 13 13.83 9.28 0.17
N PHE A 14 13.10 9.27 1.28
CA PHE A 14 12.78 8.08 2.06
C PHE A 14 11.28 8.00 2.36
N ASN A 15 10.73 6.80 2.38
CA ASN A 15 9.36 6.55 2.78
C ASN A 15 9.26 6.38 4.31
N VAL A 16 8.30 7.06 4.94
CA VAL A 16 8.07 7.00 6.40
C VAL A 16 6.58 6.78 6.70
N HIS A 17 5.91 5.96 5.90
CA HIS A 17 4.47 5.72 6.04
C HIS A 17 4.18 4.29 6.54
N PRO A 18 3.00 4.02 7.13
CA PRO A 18 2.69 2.71 7.68
C PRO A 18 2.78 1.55 6.70
N CYS A 19 2.56 1.81 5.40
CA CYS A 19 2.62 0.79 4.36
C CYS A 19 4.06 0.39 3.96
N VAL A 20 5.01 1.32 4.02
CA VAL A 20 6.44 1.15 3.66
C VAL A 20 7.25 2.16 4.46
N VAL A 21 8.23 1.66 5.19
CA VAL A 21 9.21 2.46 5.92
C VAL A 21 10.58 2.09 5.39
N ASP A 22 11.29 3.07 4.85
CA ASP A 22 12.67 2.89 4.43
C ASP A 22 13.59 3.00 5.66
N GLU A 23 14.52 2.06 5.77
CA GLU A 23 15.66 2.25 6.66
C GLU A 23 16.64 3.22 6.00
N VAL A 24 17.04 4.26 6.74
CA VAL A 24 18.04 5.23 6.29
C VAL A 24 19.42 4.71 6.66
N HIS A 25 20.26 4.50 5.66
CA HIS A 25 21.66 4.09 5.85
C HIS A 25 22.61 5.12 5.25
N VAL A 26 23.79 5.23 5.87
CA VAL A 26 24.89 6.09 5.47
C VAL A 26 26.14 5.24 5.21
N SER A 27 26.82 5.48 4.10
CA SER A 27 28.10 4.85 3.78
C SER A 27 29.12 5.84 3.22
N GLY A 28 30.41 5.51 3.33
CA GLY A 28 31.49 6.33 2.78
C GLY A 28 31.75 7.64 3.51
N LEU A 29 31.48 7.69 4.83
CA LEU A 29 32.10 8.66 5.73
C LEU A 29 33.58 8.30 5.89
N GLN A 30 34.47 9.27 5.74
CA GLN A 30 35.89 9.08 6.02
C GLN A 30 36.17 9.12 7.53
N GLU A 31 37.35 8.65 7.92
CA GLU A 31 37.80 8.77 9.31
C GLU A 31 37.81 10.24 9.75
N GLY A 32 37.21 10.52 10.91
CA GLY A 32 37.08 11.87 11.46
C GLY A 32 35.92 12.69 10.91
N GLU A 33 35.27 12.25 9.82
CA GLU A 33 34.04 12.88 9.34
C GLU A 33 32.83 12.44 10.16
N TYR A 34 31.86 13.33 10.32
CA TYR A 34 30.61 13.03 11.02
C TYR A 34 29.43 13.76 10.41
N LEU A 35 28.24 13.28 10.73
CA LEU A 35 27.00 13.96 10.38
C LEU A 35 26.50 14.75 11.59
N TYR A 36 25.90 15.90 11.32
CA TYR A 36 25.29 16.75 12.32
C TYR A 36 23.88 17.12 11.86
N SER A 37 22.96 17.27 12.81
CA SER A 37 21.64 17.84 12.55
C SER A 37 21.29 18.78 13.69
N GLN A 38 20.48 19.80 13.40
CA GLN A 38 19.91 20.66 14.45
C GLN A 38 18.88 19.91 15.30
N TYR A 39 18.37 18.78 14.81
CA TYR A 39 17.48 17.89 15.54
C TYR A 39 18.30 16.88 16.36
N PRO A 40 18.20 16.89 17.70
CA PRO A 40 19.19 16.26 18.57
C PRO A 40 18.99 14.76 18.79
N PHE A 41 18.06 14.10 18.09
CA PHE A 41 17.62 12.74 18.42
C PHE A 41 17.79 11.78 17.25
N TYR A 42 19.04 11.47 16.89
CA TYR A 42 19.32 10.32 16.05
C TYR A 42 20.50 9.51 16.60
N ILE A 43 20.59 8.25 16.20
CA ILE A 43 21.68 7.34 16.55
C ILE A 43 22.22 6.74 15.26
N LEU A 44 23.52 6.90 15.01
CA LEU A 44 24.23 6.19 13.94
C LEU A 44 24.86 4.92 14.51
N LYS A 45 24.47 3.76 13.98
CA LYS A 45 25.14 2.49 14.32
C LYS A 45 26.39 2.29 13.48
N GLU A 46 27.28 1.39 13.94
CA GLU A 46 28.52 1.03 13.25
C GLU A 46 28.31 0.52 11.82
N ASN A 47 27.14 -0.06 11.52
CA ASN A 47 26.77 -0.51 10.18
C ASN A 47 26.22 0.60 9.26
N GLY A 48 26.22 1.85 9.71
CA GLY A 48 25.70 2.99 8.94
C GLY A 48 24.20 3.24 9.10
N LEU A 49 23.47 2.42 9.87
CA LEU A 49 22.03 2.60 10.08
C LEU A 49 21.73 3.81 10.97
N PHE A 50 20.90 4.72 10.47
CA PHE A 50 20.36 5.86 11.21
C PHE A 50 19.02 5.55 11.86
N TYR A 51 19.00 5.52 13.20
CA TYR A 51 17.78 5.44 14.01
C TYR A 51 17.33 6.81 14.49
N GLY A 52 16.02 6.97 14.70
CA GLY A 52 15.43 8.20 15.26
C GLY A 52 15.30 9.34 14.25
N ILE A 53 15.77 9.14 13.02
CA ILE A 53 15.51 10.04 11.90
C ILE A 53 14.07 9.85 11.42
N ASN A 54 13.38 10.96 11.14
CA ASN A 54 11.99 10.99 10.70
C ASN A 54 11.73 12.24 9.86
N GLU A 55 10.47 12.48 9.48
CA GLU A 55 10.04 13.59 8.62
C GLU A 55 10.34 15.00 9.17
N THR A 56 10.72 15.12 10.45
CA THR A 56 11.15 16.42 11.02
C THR A 56 12.57 16.79 10.59
N PHE A 57 13.38 15.83 10.17
CA PHE A 57 14.70 16.08 9.64
C PHE A 57 14.60 16.53 8.18
N SER A 58 14.95 17.79 7.91
CA SER A 58 15.06 18.31 6.53
C SER A 58 16.50 18.38 6.05
N GLU A 59 17.46 18.41 6.99
CA GLU A 59 18.87 18.72 6.71
C GLU A 59 19.81 17.88 7.58
N LEU A 60 20.88 17.40 6.93
CA LEU A 60 22.07 16.84 7.56
C LEU A 60 23.29 17.63 7.09
N TYR A 61 24.16 17.99 8.02
CA TYR A 61 25.41 18.66 7.76
C TYR A 61 26.53 17.63 7.84
N HIS A 62 27.26 17.45 6.74
CA HIS A 62 28.46 16.62 6.70
C HIS A 62 29.66 17.47 7.10
N MET A 63 30.29 17.11 8.20
CA MET A 63 31.37 17.85 8.83
C MET A 63 32.67 17.04 8.78
N ASN A 64 33.80 17.71 8.61
CA ASN A 64 35.12 17.10 8.78
C ASN A 64 35.56 17.09 10.26
N GLN A 65 36.73 16.50 10.52
CA GLN A 65 37.34 16.43 11.85
C GLN A 65 37.66 17.81 12.47
N ASP A 66 37.83 18.83 11.64
CA ASP A 66 38.14 20.21 12.03
C ASP A 66 36.87 21.06 12.25
N HIS A 67 35.69 20.43 12.24
CA HIS A 67 34.37 21.05 12.36
C HIS A 67 34.02 22.02 11.21
N GLU A 68 34.61 21.82 10.03
CA GLU A 68 34.25 22.55 8.82
C GLU A 68 33.15 21.80 8.06
N LEU A 69 32.21 22.56 7.50
CA LEU A 69 31.13 22.04 6.67
C LEU A 69 31.69 21.58 5.32
N ILE A 70 31.59 20.29 5.03
CA ILE A 70 31.88 19.72 3.71
C ILE A 70 30.69 19.95 2.78
N GLU A 71 29.49 19.52 3.20
CA GLU A 71 28.26 19.67 2.44
C GLU A 71 27.01 19.68 3.33
N THR A 72 25.93 20.30 2.81
CA THR A 72 24.59 20.21 3.40
C THR A 72 23.72 19.30 2.54
N ILE A 73 23.08 18.33 3.17
CA ILE A 73 22.27 17.31 2.52
C ILE A 73 20.82 17.52 2.91
N TYR A 74 19.99 17.72 1.89
CA TYR A 74 18.55 17.91 2.06
C TYR A 74 17.83 16.57 1.95
N LEU A 75 17.04 16.25 2.97
CA LEU A 75 16.26 15.02 3.06
C LEU A 75 14.80 15.29 2.69
N THR A 76 14.21 14.35 1.96
CA THR A 76 12.78 14.34 1.67
C THR A 76 12.15 13.09 2.26
N PHE A 77 11.01 13.24 2.91
CA PHE A 77 10.28 12.14 3.51
C PHE A 77 8.89 12.02 2.90
N ASN A 78 8.63 10.91 2.22
CA ASN A 78 7.33 10.58 1.63
C ASN A 78 6.44 9.94 2.69
N SER A 79 5.35 10.62 3.04
CA SER A 79 4.40 10.18 4.07
C SER A 79 3.08 9.64 3.49
N LEU A 80 2.90 9.68 2.16
CA LEU A 80 1.69 9.23 1.50
C LEU A 80 1.82 7.76 1.10
N CYS A 81 0.88 6.91 1.53
CA CYS A 81 0.71 5.61 0.88
C CYS A 81 0.00 5.85 -0.46
N GLU A 82 0.66 5.55 -1.58
CA GLU A 82 -0.06 5.33 -2.84
C GLU A 82 -0.86 4.04 -2.68
N VAL A 83 -2.09 4.17 -2.20
CA VAL A 83 -3.07 3.09 -2.31
C VAL A 83 -3.40 3.05 -3.79
N GLU A 84 -2.74 2.17 -4.55
CA GLU A 84 -3.33 1.65 -5.77
C GLU A 84 -4.65 1.02 -5.35
N SER A 85 -5.72 1.81 -5.41
CA SER A 85 -7.07 1.34 -5.36
C SER A 85 -7.25 0.52 -6.63
N SER A 86 -6.78 -0.73 -6.60
CA SER A 86 -7.36 -1.76 -7.44
C SER A 86 -8.82 -1.83 -7.02
N VAL A 87 -9.64 -1.01 -7.68
CA VAL A 87 -11.07 -1.18 -7.72
C VAL A 87 -11.25 -2.53 -8.40
N PHE A 88 -11.17 -3.61 -7.62
CA PHE A 88 -11.73 -4.86 -8.03
C PHE A 88 -13.18 -4.53 -8.35
N PRO A 89 -13.66 -4.73 -9.60
CA PRO A 89 -15.08 -4.68 -9.84
C PRO A 89 -15.66 -5.77 -8.96
N VAL A 90 -16.27 -5.37 -7.85
CA VAL A 90 -17.18 -6.23 -7.12
C VAL A 90 -18.28 -6.48 -8.14
N HIS A 91 -18.21 -7.63 -8.82
CA HIS A 91 -19.38 -8.20 -9.44
C HIS A 91 -20.36 -8.44 -8.29
N LEU A 92 -21.22 -7.45 -8.05
CA LEU A 92 -22.49 -7.64 -7.40
C LEU A 92 -23.17 -8.72 -8.24
N SER A 93 -23.04 -9.97 -7.79
CA SER A 93 -23.90 -11.05 -8.23
C SER A 93 -25.32 -10.56 -8.02
N GLU A 94 -26.01 -10.28 -9.12
CA GLU A 94 -27.41 -9.91 -9.12
C GLU A 94 -28.16 -10.86 -8.18
N PRO A 95 -29.05 -10.37 -7.30
CA PRO A 95 -29.92 -11.28 -6.57
C PRO A 95 -30.65 -12.14 -7.61
N PRO A 96 -30.79 -13.46 -7.39
CA PRO A 96 -31.46 -14.33 -8.34
C PRO A 96 -32.82 -13.71 -8.65
N SER A 97 -33.03 -13.42 -9.93
CA SER A 97 -34.28 -12.85 -10.42
C SER A 97 -35.43 -13.68 -9.87
N ALA A 98 -36.38 -12.98 -9.24
CA ALA A 98 -37.61 -13.59 -8.77
C ALA A 98 -38.25 -14.30 -9.96
N ILE A 99 -38.23 -15.63 -9.93
CA ILE A 99 -38.94 -16.47 -10.89
C ILE A 99 -40.40 -16.06 -10.82
N GLU A 100 -40.88 -15.45 -11.89
CA GLU A 100 -42.25 -14.98 -12.01
C GLU A 100 -43.24 -16.15 -11.82
N PRO A 101 -44.31 -15.99 -11.02
CA PRO A 101 -45.27 -17.05 -10.72
C PRO A 101 -46.15 -17.48 -11.90
N ILE A 102 -45.89 -16.99 -13.11
CA ILE A 102 -46.77 -17.16 -14.28
C ILE A 102 -46.60 -18.55 -14.91
N ALA A 103 -45.44 -19.18 -14.79
CA ALA A 103 -45.20 -20.50 -15.41
C ALA A 103 -45.90 -21.67 -14.70
N MET A 104 -46.30 -21.54 -13.43
CA MET A 104 -46.98 -22.62 -12.70
C MET A 104 -48.48 -22.72 -13.01
N LEU A 105 -49.12 -21.65 -13.49
CA LEU A 105 -50.55 -21.67 -13.83
C LEU A 105 -50.84 -22.42 -15.14
N SER A 106 -49.89 -22.48 -16.08
CA SER A 106 -50.10 -23.13 -17.37
C SER A 106 -50.09 -24.67 -17.28
N VAL A 107 -49.25 -25.25 -16.41
CA VAL A 107 -49.14 -26.72 -16.27
C VAL A 107 -50.39 -27.31 -15.61
N VAL A 108 -50.98 -26.64 -14.63
CA VAL A 108 -52.20 -27.12 -13.95
C VAL A 108 -53.42 -27.12 -14.89
N LEU A 109 -53.50 -26.14 -15.79
CA LEU A 109 -54.59 -26.06 -16.77
C LEU A 109 -54.52 -27.18 -17.82
N PHE A 110 -53.31 -27.54 -18.29
CA PHE A 110 -53.15 -28.65 -19.23
C PHE A 110 -53.51 -30.02 -18.62
N VAL A 111 -53.17 -30.27 -17.35
CA VAL A 111 -53.49 -31.54 -16.68
C VAL A 111 -55.00 -31.69 -16.45
N THR A 112 -55.69 -30.62 -16.04
CA THR A 112 -57.14 -30.67 -15.79
C THR A 112 -57.94 -30.84 -17.07
N VAL A 113 -57.56 -30.19 -18.17
CA VAL A 113 -58.20 -30.38 -19.50
C VAL A 113 -57.98 -31.81 -20.00
N SER A 114 -56.77 -32.36 -19.86
CA SER A 114 -56.46 -33.72 -20.32
C SER A 114 -57.26 -34.79 -19.57
N LEU A 115 -57.48 -34.62 -18.27
CA LEU A 115 -58.31 -35.51 -17.46
C LEU A 115 -59.80 -35.42 -17.82
N PHE A 116 -60.30 -34.23 -18.17
CA PHE A 116 -61.69 -34.05 -18.61
C PHE A 116 -61.94 -34.67 -19.99
N VAL A 117 -61.02 -34.52 -20.94
CA VAL A 117 -61.15 -35.12 -22.28
C VAL A 117 -61.11 -36.65 -22.19
N LYS A 118 -60.22 -37.22 -21.35
CA LYS A 118 -60.13 -38.68 -21.18
C LYS A 118 -61.38 -39.30 -20.57
N ARG A 119 -62.08 -38.59 -19.67
CA ARG A 119 -63.35 -39.09 -19.09
C ARG A 119 -64.53 -39.05 -20.07
N ARG A 120 -64.54 -38.16 -21.06
CA ARG A 120 -65.67 -38.07 -22.00
C ARG A 120 -65.64 -39.12 -23.11
N PHE A 121 -64.50 -39.75 -23.38
CA PHE A 121 -64.34 -40.73 -24.47
C PHE A 121 -64.42 -42.20 -24.03
N HIS A 122 -64.73 -42.49 -22.76
CA HIS A 122 -64.85 -43.86 -22.22
C HIS A 122 -66.10 -44.08 -21.34
N GLY A 123 -67.16 -43.30 -21.57
CA GLY A 123 -68.48 -43.47 -20.93
C GLY A 123 -69.57 -43.63 -21.96
#